data_AF-A0A9D4QQD0-F1
#
_entry.id   AF-A0A9D4QQD0-F1
#
_cell.length_a   1.000
_cell.length_b   1.000
_cell.length_c   1.000
_cell.angle_alpha   90.00
_cell.angle_beta   90.00
_cell.angle_gamma   90.00
#
_symmetry.space_group_name_H-M   'P 1'
#
loop_
_entity.id
_entity.type
_entity.pdbx_description
1 polymer ?
#
loop_
_entity_poly.entity_id
_entity_poly.type
_entity_poly.pdbx_seq_one_letter_code
_entity_poly.pdbx_strand_id
1 'polypeptide(L)'
;MASAEEGRDFKDSMKYESARLRSFIGYPRDGAIFAIRYAKAGLYYKNEGGYEVHCYCCGVTIPKLSEFDNPAMIHRNMSRNCPFFTRNPEVNVSVTNDEEKCGNFKLTSLLTSLNQDLGYLERGMPPSGAAQRVTTTTRNNEQPIAGASNAQSEAARELLLKKKKLIRENKRLKMAEMCVVCLRQETSIVFLPCGHLITCEDCGKGTHMRRCELCKTVVKGACKVYKC
;
A
#
# COMPACT_ATOMS: atom_id res chain seq x y z
N MET A 1 -27.04 -6.75 25.40
CA MET A 1 -27.36 -7.32 24.07
C MET A 1 -26.99 -6.41 22.89
N ALA A 2 -26.52 -5.17 23.10
CA ALA A 2 -26.13 -4.24 22.03
C ALA A 2 -24.84 -4.61 21.25
N SER A 3 -23.91 -5.37 21.85
CA SER A 3 -22.57 -5.60 21.29
C SER A 3 -22.49 -6.61 20.14
N ALA A 4 -23.55 -7.39 19.89
CA ALA A 4 -23.59 -8.40 18.82
C ALA A 4 -24.23 -7.90 17.52
N GLU A 5 -24.86 -6.71 17.55
CA GLU A 5 -25.44 -6.07 16.37
C GLU A 5 -24.43 -5.13 15.68
N GLU A 6 -23.62 -4.39 16.46
CA GLU A 6 -22.52 -3.54 15.95
C GLU A 6 -21.44 -4.35 15.19
N GLY A 7 -21.15 -5.58 15.63
CA GLY A 7 -20.19 -6.47 14.96
C GLY A 7 -20.69 -7.11 13.67
N ARG A 8 -22.01 -7.18 13.46
CA ARG A 8 -22.64 -7.65 12.21
C ARG A 8 -22.67 -6.54 11.15
N ASP A 9 -22.98 -5.32 11.56
CA ASP A 9 -23.05 -4.13 10.70
C ASP A 9 -21.67 -3.76 10.10
N PHE A 10 -20.59 -3.88 10.88
CA PHE A 10 -19.23 -3.63 10.39
C PHE A 10 -18.78 -4.62 9.29
N LYS A 11 -19.17 -5.89 9.41
CA LYS A 11 -18.77 -6.97 8.48
C LYS A 11 -19.53 -6.91 7.16
N ASP A 12 -20.79 -6.48 7.19
CA ASP A 12 -21.63 -6.27 6.00
C ASP A 12 -21.21 -5.06 5.18
N SER A 13 -20.60 -4.05 5.80
CA SER A 13 -20.00 -2.90 5.07
C SER A 13 -18.80 -3.33 4.20
N MET A 14 -18.12 -4.42 4.57
CA MET A 14 -16.91 -4.87 3.88
C MET A 14 -17.20 -5.69 2.61
N LYS A 15 -18.47 -5.87 2.23
CA LYS A 15 -18.83 -6.39 0.90
C LYS A 15 -18.44 -5.46 -0.24
N TYR A 16 -18.32 -4.16 0.03
CA TYR A 16 -17.90 -3.15 -0.93
C TYR A 16 -16.37 -3.05 -1.03
N GLU A 17 -15.83 -3.15 -2.26
CA GLU A 17 -14.38 -2.98 -2.51
C GLU A 17 -13.85 -1.64 -2.00
N SER A 18 -14.64 -0.58 -2.09
CA SER A 18 -14.30 0.76 -1.62
C SER A 18 -14.16 0.86 -0.10
N ALA A 19 -15.02 0.17 0.66
CA ALA A 19 -14.91 0.08 2.11
C ALA A 19 -13.64 -0.64 2.51
N ARG A 20 -13.34 -1.76 1.85
CA ARG A 20 -12.07 -2.49 2.03
C ARG A 20 -10.87 -1.64 1.66
N LEU A 21 -10.95 -0.86 0.59
CA LEU A 21 -9.86 0.00 0.14
C LEU A 21 -9.61 1.16 1.13
N ARG A 22 -10.66 1.77 1.68
CA ARG A 22 -10.56 2.79 2.74
C ARG A 22 -9.94 2.26 4.03
N SER A 23 -10.11 0.97 4.32
CA SER A 23 -9.52 0.36 5.52
C SER A 23 -7.99 0.43 5.55
N PHE A 24 -7.33 0.67 4.41
CA PHE A 24 -5.88 0.81 4.32
C PHE A 24 -5.36 2.22 4.67
N ILE A 25 -6.21 3.15 5.10
CA ILE A 25 -5.79 4.42 5.69
C ILE A 25 -5.02 4.13 6.99
N GLY A 26 -3.72 4.39 7.01
CA GLY A 26 -2.85 4.07 8.16
C GLY A 26 -2.08 2.75 8.04
N TYR A 27 -2.31 1.97 6.97
CA TYR A 27 -1.51 0.77 6.68
C TYR A 27 -0.08 1.16 6.25
N PRO A 28 0.95 0.35 6.59
CA PRO A 28 2.33 0.66 6.22
C PRO A 28 2.49 0.93 4.72
N ARG A 29 3.17 2.04 4.41
CA ARG A 29 3.31 2.58 3.06
C ARG A 29 3.88 1.59 2.05
N ASP A 30 4.82 0.73 2.47
CA ASP A 30 5.43 -0.29 1.61
C ASP A 30 4.43 -1.37 1.16
N GLY A 31 3.34 -1.57 1.91
CA GLY A 31 2.26 -2.46 1.53
C GLY A 31 1.01 -1.74 1.00
N ALA A 32 0.78 -0.49 1.38
CA ALA A 32 -0.43 0.26 1.01
C ALA A 32 -0.56 0.51 -0.50
N ILE A 33 0.55 0.52 -1.23
CA ILE A 33 0.56 0.55 -2.70
C ILE A 33 -0.20 -0.62 -3.33
N PHE A 34 -0.35 -1.73 -2.61
CA PHE A 34 -1.08 -2.92 -3.04
C PHE A 34 -2.52 -2.99 -2.52
N ALA A 35 -3.01 -1.95 -1.84
CA ALA A 35 -4.35 -1.93 -1.22
C ALA A 35 -5.47 -2.27 -2.22
N ILE A 36 -5.37 -1.83 -3.47
CA ILE A 36 -6.33 -2.16 -4.54
C ILE A 36 -6.36 -3.68 -4.79
N ARG A 37 -5.19 -4.34 -4.81
CA ARG A 37 -5.08 -5.80 -5.02
C ARG A 37 -5.66 -6.57 -3.84
N TYR A 38 -5.45 -6.08 -2.62
CA TYR A 38 -6.04 -6.66 -1.42
C TYR A 38 -7.57 -6.52 -1.42
N ALA A 39 -8.08 -5.32 -1.67
CA ALA A 39 -9.51 -5.06 -1.74
C ALA A 39 -10.21 -5.94 -2.79
N LYS A 40 -9.65 -6.06 -4.00
CA LYS A 40 -10.17 -6.96 -5.06
C LYS A 40 -10.13 -8.45 -4.68
N ALA A 41 -9.23 -8.86 -3.79
CA ALA A 41 -9.13 -10.22 -3.29
C ALA A 41 -10.05 -10.50 -2.08
N GLY A 42 -10.92 -9.54 -1.72
CA GLY A 42 -11.83 -9.64 -0.58
C GLY A 42 -11.18 -9.30 0.76
N LEU A 43 -10.00 -8.68 0.75
CA LEU A 43 -9.16 -8.43 1.92
C LEU A 43 -9.24 -6.97 2.38
N TYR A 44 -9.20 -6.73 3.69
CA TYR A 44 -9.21 -5.42 4.33
C TYR A 44 -8.22 -5.38 5.51
N TYR A 45 -7.88 -4.17 5.97
CA TYR A 45 -6.99 -3.94 7.11
C TYR A 45 -7.78 -3.49 8.34
N LYS A 46 -7.39 -3.96 9.53
CA LYS A 46 -8.09 -3.67 10.79
C LYS A 46 -7.56 -2.45 11.56
N ASN A 47 -6.54 -1.76 11.05
CA ASN A 47 -5.91 -0.62 11.75
C ASN A 47 -5.32 -0.96 13.14
N GLU A 48 -4.92 -2.21 13.36
CA GLU A 48 -4.39 -2.70 14.63
C GLU A 48 -2.85 -2.60 14.75
N GLY A 49 -2.19 -1.91 13.81
CA GLY A 49 -0.73 -1.83 13.74
C GLY A 49 -0.10 -3.14 13.25
N GLY A 50 0.20 -3.24 11.95
CA GLY A 50 0.72 -4.48 11.37
C GLY A 50 0.65 -4.52 9.85
N TYR A 51 1.01 -5.69 9.29
CA TYR A 51 0.98 -5.98 7.85
C TYR A 51 -0.08 -7.03 7.48
N GLU A 52 -0.88 -7.45 8.44
CA GLU A 52 -1.87 -8.48 8.21
C GLU A 52 -3.14 -7.90 7.62
N VAL A 53 -3.75 -8.68 6.72
CA VAL A 53 -4.98 -8.35 6.02
C VAL A 53 -5.96 -9.49 6.19
N HIS A 54 -7.24 -9.16 6.27
CA HIS A 54 -8.28 -10.10 6.65
C HIS A 54 -9.31 -10.23 5.55
N CYS A 55 -9.78 -11.45 5.26
CA CYS A 55 -10.95 -11.62 4.40
C CYS A 55 -12.22 -11.32 5.18
N TYR A 56 -13.11 -10.52 4.61
CA TYR A 56 -14.39 -10.23 5.25
C TYR A 56 -15.36 -11.44 5.19
N CYS A 57 -15.27 -12.29 4.17
CA CYS A 57 -16.15 -13.46 4.00
C CYS A 57 -15.78 -14.61 4.94
N CYS A 58 -14.54 -15.10 4.86
CA CYS A 58 -14.11 -16.28 5.61
C CYS A 58 -13.34 -15.95 6.89
N GLY A 59 -12.95 -14.68 7.10
CA GLY A 59 -12.19 -14.27 8.26
C GLY A 59 -10.70 -14.66 8.24
N VAL A 60 -10.18 -15.23 7.14
CA VAL A 60 -8.76 -15.60 7.08
C VAL A 60 -7.88 -14.39 7.30
N THR A 61 -6.90 -14.53 8.19
CA THR A 61 -5.83 -13.55 8.39
C THR A 61 -4.64 -13.97 7.57
N ILE A 62 -4.27 -13.13 6.62
CA ILE A 62 -3.04 -13.28 5.84
C ILE A 62 -2.05 -12.29 6.47
N PRO A 63 -0.86 -12.72 6.87
CA PRO A 63 0.15 -11.85 7.47
C PRO A 63 0.74 -10.94 6.37
N LYS A 64 2.05 -10.67 6.40
CA LYS A 64 2.67 -9.82 5.39
C LYS A 64 2.72 -10.50 4.02
N LEU A 65 2.02 -9.89 3.05
CA LEU A 65 2.15 -10.21 1.63
C LEU A 65 3.34 -9.47 1.01
N SER A 66 4.12 -10.18 0.20
CA SER A 66 5.19 -9.65 -0.64
C SER A 66 4.63 -8.92 -1.87
N GLU A 67 5.47 -8.11 -2.51
CA GLU A 67 5.15 -7.42 -3.77
C GLU A 67 4.82 -8.39 -4.92
N PHE A 68 5.46 -9.56 -4.91
CA PHE A 68 5.30 -10.60 -5.95
C PHE A 68 4.13 -11.55 -5.68
N ASP A 69 3.54 -11.49 -4.49
CA ASP A 69 2.48 -12.39 -4.11
C ASP A 69 1.17 -12.03 -4.82
N ASN A 70 0.38 -13.03 -5.18
CA ASN A 70 -0.99 -12.83 -5.65
C ASN A 70 -1.96 -13.02 -4.47
N PRO A 71 -2.57 -11.94 -3.93
CA PRO A 71 -3.41 -12.02 -2.75
C PRO A 71 -4.61 -12.96 -2.91
N ALA A 72 -5.23 -13.00 -4.10
CA ALA A 72 -6.36 -13.89 -4.36
C ALA A 72 -5.94 -15.36 -4.36
N MET A 73 -4.76 -15.69 -4.92
CA MET A 73 -4.23 -17.06 -4.88
C MET A 73 -3.89 -17.50 -3.46
N ILE A 74 -3.20 -16.65 -2.69
CA ILE A 74 -2.82 -16.98 -1.31
C ILE A 74 -4.06 -17.12 -0.43
N HIS A 75 -5.02 -16.20 -0.59
CA HIS A 75 -6.32 -16.30 0.06
C HIS A 75 -7.00 -17.64 -0.26
N ARG A 76 -7.11 -18.00 -1.55
CA ARG A 76 -7.70 -19.28 -1.97
C ARG A 76 -6.94 -20.49 -1.44
N ASN A 77 -5.62 -20.42 -1.33
CA ASN A 77 -4.81 -21.52 -0.79
C ASN A 77 -5.02 -21.69 0.72
N MET A 78 -5.06 -20.60 1.48
CA MET A 78 -5.26 -20.63 2.94
C MET A 78 -6.72 -20.90 3.34
N SER A 79 -7.69 -20.54 2.49
CA SER A 79 -9.11 -20.74 2.72
C SER A 79 -9.82 -21.23 1.45
N ARG A 80 -9.65 -22.51 1.14
CA ARG A 80 -10.08 -23.15 -0.12
C ARG A 80 -11.59 -23.06 -0.40
N ASN A 81 -12.40 -23.00 0.65
CA ASN A 81 -13.87 -22.95 0.57
C ASN A 81 -14.44 -21.57 0.90
N CYS A 82 -13.64 -20.51 0.78
CA CYS A 82 -14.10 -19.16 1.10
C CYS A 82 -15.30 -18.75 0.21
N PRO A 83 -16.41 -18.25 0.80
CA PRO A 83 -17.59 -17.77 0.06
C PRO A 83 -17.28 -16.72 -1.01
N PHE A 84 -16.19 -15.96 -0.84
CA PHE A 84 -15.71 -14.97 -1.80
C PHE A 84 -15.46 -15.56 -3.19
N PHE A 85 -14.93 -16.80 -3.26
CA PHE A 85 -14.63 -17.46 -4.54
C PHE A 85 -15.77 -18.34 -5.05
N THR A 86 -16.73 -18.71 -4.20
CA THR A 86 -17.81 -19.66 -4.54
C THR A 86 -19.15 -18.99 -4.83
N ARG A 87 -19.39 -17.75 -4.36
CA ARG A 87 -20.68 -17.01 -4.49
C ARG A 87 -20.51 -15.60 -5.12
N ASN A 88 -19.55 -15.46 -6.03
CA ASN A 88 -18.92 -14.19 -6.44
C ASN A 88 -19.85 -13.01 -6.84
N PRO A 89 -21.03 -13.15 -7.47
CA PRO A 89 -21.80 -11.97 -7.89
C PRO A 89 -22.44 -11.17 -6.72
N GLU A 90 -22.82 -11.82 -5.62
CA GLU A 90 -23.53 -11.16 -4.50
C GLU A 90 -22.57 -10.60 -3.43
N VAL A 91 -21.34 -11.12 -3.43
CA VAL A 91 -20.38 -10.97 -2.33
C VAL A 91 -19.31 -9.93 -2.67
N ASN A 92 -18.97 -9.71 -3.95
CA ASN A 92 -18.02 -8.66 -4.32
C ASN A 92 -18.71 -7.49 -5.01
N VAL A 93 -19.07 -6.45 -4.26
CA VAL A 93 -19.56 -5.20 -4.86
C VAL A 93 -18.35 -4.37 -5.27
N SER A 94 -18.09 -4.36 -6.56
CA SER A 94 -16.99 -3.60 -7.17
C SER A 94 -17.16 -2.10 -6.94
N VAL A 95 -16.06 -1.35 -7.09
CA VAL A 95 -16.13 0.11 -7.16
C VAL A 95 -16.84 0.48 -8.46
N THR A 96 -18.17 0.55 -8.45
CA THR A 96 -18.94 1.10 -9.58
C THR A 96 -18.90 2.62 -9.54
N ASN A 97 -19.15 3.25 -10.69
CA ASN A 97 -19.24 4.71 -10.81
C ASN A 97 -20.51 5.29 -10.16
N ASP A 98 -21.24 4.52 -9.35
CA ASP A 98 -22.48 4.96 -8.71
C ASP A 98 -22.12 5.72 -7.42
N GLU A 99 -21.96 7.03 -7.58
CA GLU A 99 -21.53 7.99 -6.57
C GLU A 99 -22.41 7.98 -5.30
N GLU A 100 -23.65 7.50 -5.40
CA GLU A 100 -24.66 7.59 -4.34
C GLU A 100 -24.60 6.49 -3.26
N LYS A 101 -24.03 5.30 -3.55
CA LYS A 101 -24.04 4.17 -2.57
C LYS A 101 -22.76 4.00 -1.77
N CYS A 102 -21.69 4.68 -2.15
CA CYS A 102 -20.35 4.43 -1.59
C CYS A 102 -19.83 5.54 -0.67
N GLY A 103 -20.55 6.66 -0.53
CA GLY A 103 -20.09 7.83 0.23
C GLY A 103 -18.79 8.38 -0.36
N ASN A 104 -18.91 9.21 -1.40
CA ASN A 104 -17.86 10.08 -1.94
C ASN A 104 -16.43 9.49 -1.90
N PHE A 105 -16.25 8.30 -2.49
CA PHE A 105 -14.94 7.64 -2.56
C PHE A 105 -14.06 8.31 -3.63
N LYS A 106 -13.36 9.38 -3.25
CA LYS A 106 -12.28 9.94 -4.07
C LYS A 106 -11.06 9.04 -3.93
N LEU A 107 -10.85 8.15 -4.89
CA LEU A 107 -9.62 7.36 -5.09
C LEU A 107 -8.37 8.28 -5.07
N THR A 108 -8.55 9.51 -5.57
CA THR A 108 -7.58 10.60 -5.46
C THR A 108 -7.27 10.98 -4.02
N SER A 109 -8.23 11.05 -3.10
CA SER A 109 -7.98 11.37 -1.69
C SER A 109 -7.20 10.27 -0.97
N LEU A 110 -7.47 8.99 -1.27
CA LEU A 110 -6.68 7.88 -0.72
C LEU A 110 -5.26 7.87 -1.28
N LEU A 111 -5.10 8.08 -2.59
CA LEU A 111 -3.79 8.25 -3.20
C LEU A 111 -3.07 9.50 -2.66
N THR A 112 -3.78 10.59 -2.38
CA THR A 112 -3.25 11.81 -1.77
C THR A 112 -2.81 11.56 -0.32
N SER A 113 -3.59 10.87 0.50
CA SER A 113 -3.20 10.50 1.87
C SER A 113 -2.03 9.51 1.88
N LEU A 114 -2.01 8.57 0.94
CA LEU A 114 -0.86 7.70 0.70
C LEU A 114 0.34 8.45 0.11
N ASN A 115 0.19 9.66 -0.43
CA ASN A 115 1.28 10.50 -0.96
C ASN A 115 1.67 11.67 -0.03
N GLN A 116 0.88 11.99 1.00
CA GLN A 116 1.04 13.22 1.81
C GLN A 116 2.22 13.20 2.78
N ASP A 117 2.82 12.05 3.11
CA ASP A 117 4.05 12.02 3.95
C ASP A 117 5.35 12.24 3.17
N LEU A 118 5.30 12.53 1.86
CA LEU A 118 6.49 12.97 1.11
C LEU A 118 6.82 14.46 1.36
N GLY A 119 5.89 15.24 1.95
CA GLY A 119 6.09 16.67 2.22
C GLY A 119 6.57 17.03 3.63
N TYR A 120 6.73 16.06 4.53
CA TYR A 120 7.07 16.32 5.94
C TYR A 120 8.58 16.22 6.27
N LEU A 121 9.42 15.83 5.31
CA LEU A 121 10.88 15.77 5.48
C LEU A 121 11.65 16.97 4.90
N GLU A 122 10.98 17.87 4.17
CA GLU A 122 11.65 19.04 3.56
C GLU A 122 11.53 20.34 4.36
N ARG A 123 10.68 20.41 5.40
CA ARG A 123 10.64 21.57 6.31
C ARG A 123 11.03 21.13 7.71
N GLY A 124 12.30 21.38 8.04
CA GLY A 124 12.86 21.14 9.36
C GLY A 124 12.01 21.73 10.48
N MET A 125 11.78 20.93 11.52
CA MET A 125 11.20 21.41 12.77
C MET A 125 12.29 22.01 13.67
N PRO A 126 11.98 23.06 14.47
CA PRO A 126 12.90 23.70 15.40
C PRO A 126 13.08 22.87 16.70
N PRO A 127 14.08 23.19 17.55
CA PRO A 127 14.41 22.40 18.72
C PRO A 127 13.70 22.85 20.00
N SER A 128 13.81 21.98 21.02
CA SER A 128 13.54 22.17 22.46
C SER A 128 12.12 21.79 22.91
N GLY A 129 11.90 21.08 24.03
CA GLY A 129 12.78 20.65 25.11
C GLY A 129 11.95 20.03 26.26
N ALA A 130 12.63 19.71 27.37
CA ALA A 130 12.14 19.17 28.65
C ALA A 130 11.75 17.67 28.63
N ALA A 131 12.06 16.81 29.61
CA ALA A 131 12.76 16.82 30.91
C ALA A 131 13.21 15.34 31.12
N GLN A 132 14.03 14.87 32.08
CA GLN A 132 14.48 15.36 33.37
C GLN A 132 15.66 14.47 33.83
N ARG A 133 16.55 15.03 34.66
CA ARG A 133 17.65 14.32 35.33
C ARG A 133 17.14 13.52 36.53
N VAL A 134 17.81 12.40 36.81
CA VAL A 134 18.05 11.92 38.18
C VAL A 134 19.53 11.57 38.31
N THR A 135 20.20 12.28 39.22
CA THR A 135 21.56 12.02 39.78
C THR A 135 21.43 10.95 40.88
N THR A 136 22.39 10.07 41.22
CA THR A 136 23.69 10.33 41.91
C THR A 136 24.42 9.00 42.21
N THR A 137 25.75 8.98 41.99
CA THR A 137 26.86 8.35 42.79
C THR A 137 26.89 6.79 42.95
N THR A 138 27.99 6.02 42.79
CA THR A 138 29.37 6.11 43.35
C THR A 138 30.34 5.08 42.72
N ARG A 139 31.57 5.54 42.39
CA ARG A 139 32.95 4.95 42.49
C ARG A 139 33.34 3.50 42.06
N ASN A 140 34.39 3.48 41.21
CA ASN A 140 35.61 2.63 41.10
C ASN A 140 35.41 1.11 40.84
N ASN A 141 36.14 0.40 39.97
CA ASN A 141 37.58 0.38 39.66
C ASN A 141 37.84 -0.49 38.38
N GLU A 142 39.05 -0.37 37.80
CA GLU A 142 39.77 -1.33 36.91
C GLU A 142 39.48 -1.40 35.38
N GLN A 143 40.46 -0.92 34.61
CA GLN A 143 40.78 -1.23 33.20
C GLN A 143 41.77 -2.42 33.12
N PRO A 144 42.19 -2.96 31.93
CA PRO A 144 41.72 -2.77 30.53
C PRO A 144 41.62 -4.08 29.70
N ILE A 145 40.86 -4.10 28.58
CA ILE A 145 41.23 -4.72 27.26
C ILE A 145 40.10 -4.62 26.21
N ALA A 146 40.47 -4.51 24.92
CA ALA A 146 39.67 -4.63 23.68
C ALA A 146 39.12 -3.34 23.02
N GLY A 147 39.98 -2.62 22.28
CA GLY A 147 39.64 -1.37 21.60
C GLY A 147 39.60 -1.40 20.05
N ALA A 148 39.35 -2.53 19.39
CA ALA A 148 39.46 -2.60 17.91
C ALA A 148 38.23 -3.11 17.13
N SER A 149 37.15 -3.59 17.76
CA SER A 149 36.07 -4.28 17.04
C SER A 149 34.76 -3.50 16.87
N ASN A 150 34.47 -2.50 17.70
CA ASN A 150 33.13 -1.88 17.70
C ASN A 150 32.87 -0.92 16.54
N ALA A 151 33.83 -0.05 16.18
CA ALA A 151 33.64 0.95 15.12
C ALA A 151 33.51 0.32 13.72
N GLN A 152 34.24 -0.76 13.45
CA GLN A 152 34.10 -1.52 12.20
C GLN A 152 32.72 -2.18 12.07
N SER A 153 32.13 -2.60 13.20
CA SER A 153 30.80 -3.19 13.23
C SER A 153 29.67 -2.16 13.06
N GLU A 154 29.85 -0.93 13.54
CA GLU A 154 28.88 0.16 13.38
C GLU A 154 28.85 0.70 11.95
N ALA A 155 30.00 0.94 11.34
CA ALA A 155 30.09 1.33 9.93
C ALA A 155 29.46 0.27 9.01
N ALA A 156 29.68 -1.01 9.31
CA ALA A 156 29.03 -2.12 8.59
C ALA A 156 27.50 -2.13 8.76
N ARG A 157 26.98 -1.84 9.97
CA ARG A 157 25.53 -1.73 10.22
C ARG A 157 24.91 -0.53 9.52
N GLU A 158 25.58 0.62 9.53
CA GLU A 158 25.13 1.81 8.82
C GLU A 158 25.08 1.57 7.31
N LEU A 159 26.12 0.95 6.75
CA LEU A 159 26.17 0.59 5.34
C LEU A 159 25.05 -0.40 4.97
N LEU A 160 24.77 -1.39 5.81
CA LEU A 160 23.67 -2.33 5.63
C LEU A 160 22.30 -1.63 5.68
N LEU A 161 22.11 -0.68 6.58
CA LEU A 161 20.87 0.10 6.66
C LEU A 161 20.69 0.97 5.40
N LYS A 162 21.77 1.62 4.95
CA LYS A 162 21.79 2.44 3.72
C LYS A 162 21.51 1.58 2.48
N LYS A 163 22.12 0.39 2.38
CA LYS A 163 21.85 -0.59 1.32
C LYS A 163 20.38 -1.03 1.32
N LYS A 164 19.80 -1.35 2.48
CA LYS A 164 18.37 -1.69 2.59
C LYS A 164 17.47 -0.54 2.14
N LYS A 165 17.80 0.70 2.49
CA LYS A 165 17.06 1.90 2.04
C LYS A 165 17.14 2.06 0.52
N LEU A 166 18.32 1.93 -0.08
CA LEU A 166 18.52 2.04 -1.53
C LEU A 166 17.82 0.92 -2.30
N ILE A 167 17.81 -0.30 -1.78
CA ILE A 167 17.07 -1.42 -2.39
C ILE A 167 15.57 -1.12 -2.38
N ARG A 168 15.04 -0.62 -1.25
CA ARG A 168 13.62 -0.23 -1.15
C ARG A 168 13.28 0.87 -2.14
N GLU A 169 14.12 1.88 -2.28
CA GLU A 169 13.88 2.99 -3.22
C GLU A 169 13.99 2.56 -4.68
N ASN A 170 14.99 1.75 -5.05
CA ASN A 170 15.10 1.18 -6.39
C ASN A 170 13.87 0.35 -6.76
N LYS A 171 13.31 -0.41 -5.80
CA LYS A 171 12.06 -1.13 -6.02
C LYS A 171 10.89 -0.18 -6.26
N ARG A 172 10.77 0.88 -5.44
CA ARG A 172 9.73 1.91 -5.61
C ARG A 172 9.80 2.58 -6.98
N LEU A 173 11.00 2.94 -7.42
CA LEU A 173 11.25 3.55 -8.73
C LEU A 173 10.87 2.60 -9.86
N LYS A 174 11.30 1.33 -9.80
CA LYS A 174 10.91 0.32 -10.79
C LYS A 174 9.40 0.08 -10.84
N MET A 175 8.73 0.06 -9.70
CA MET A 175 7.28 -0.13 -9.64
C MET A 175 6.49 1.05 -10.21
N ALA A 176 7.00 2.28 -10.06
CA ALA A 176 6.38 3.48 -10.62
C ALA A 176 6.36 3.48 -12.15
N GLU A 177 7.26 2.70 -12.78
CA GLU A 177 7.35 2.54 -14.22
C GLU A 177 6.51 1.37 -14.75
N MET A 178 5.75 0.67 -13.92
CA MET A 178 4.92 -0.48 -14.33
C MET A 178 3.51 -0.07 -14.69
N CYS A 179 2.94 -0.74 -15.70
CA CYS A 179 1.55 -0.56 -16.15
C CYS A 179 0.56 -0.78 -15.00
N VAL A 180 -0.24 0.24 -14.67
CA VAL A 180 -1.19 0.17 -13.54
C VAL A 180 -2.37 -0.79 -13.78
N VAL A 181 -2.54 -1.24 -15.02
CA VAL A 181 -3.60 -2.18 -15.41
C VAL A 181 -3.15 -3.62 -15.24
N CYS A 182 -2.05 -4.03 -15.88
CA CYS A 182 -1.59 -5.42 -15.86
C CYS A 182 -0.48 -5.71 -14.84
N LEU A 183 0.26 -4.69 -14.41
CA LEU A 183 1.44 -4.78 -13.54
C LEU A 183 2.51 -5.78 -14.02
N ARG A 184 2.53 -6.09 -15.32
CA ARG A 184 3.48 -7.03 -15.94
C ARG A 184 4.53 -6.38 -16.82
N GLN A 185 4.16 -5.30 -17.49
CA GLN A 185 5.01 -4.59 -18.44
C GLN A 185 5.20 -3.14 -18.01
N GLU A 186 6.28 -2.53 -18.47
CA GLU A 186 6.53 -1.11 -18.24
C GLU A 186 5.51 -0.23 -18.96
N THR A 187 5.28 0.97 -18.41
CA THR A 187 4.45 2.00 -19.02
C THR A 187 5.11 2.50 -20.31
N SER A 188 4.35 2.49 -21.40
CA SER A 188 4.80 2.95 -22.71
C SER A 188 3.76 3.76 -23.47
N ILE A 189 2.57 3.98 -22.90
CA ILE A 189 1.49 4.74 -23.52
C ILE A 189 1.16 6.00 -22.71
N VAL A 190 1.20 7.14 -23.39
CA VAL A 190 0.74 8.45 -22.89
C VAL A 190 -0.69 8.71 -23.38
N PHE A 191 -1.58 9.13 -22.48
CA PHE A 191 -2.95 9.51 -22.84
C PHE A 191 -3.11 11.01 -23.12
N LEU A 192 -3.71 11.35 -24.26
CA LEU A 192 -4.00 12.71 -24.66
C LEU A 192 -5.45 13.10 -24.33
N PRO A 193 -5.71 14.33 -23.86
CA PRO A 193 -4.74 15.42 -23.69
C PRO A 193 -3.99 15.42 -22.34
N CYS A 194 -4.26 14.48 -21.43
CA CYS A 194 -3.81 14.60 -20.03
C CYS A 194 -2.32 14.33 -19.76
N GLY A 195 -1.59 13.77 -20.72
CA GLY A 195 -0.15 13.50 -20.61
C GLY A 195 0.26 12.35 -19.68
N HIS A 196 -0.68 11.66 -19.01
CA HIS A 196 -0.33 10.61 -18.05
C HIS A 196 0.17 9.33 -18.75
N LEU A 197 1.36 8.87 -18.33
CA LEU A 197 2.03 7.64 -18.77
C LEU A 197 1.82 6.54 -17.73
N ILE A 198 0.80 5.69 -17.92
CA ILE A 198 0.34 4.78 -16.85
C ILE A 198 0.08 3.35 -17.31
N THR A 199 0.07 3.11 -18.61
CA THR A 199 -0.20 1.79 -19.18
C THR A 199 0.89 1.35 -20.12
N CYS A 200 1.08 0.03 -20.22
CA CYS A 200 1.85 -0.58 -21.30
C CYS A 200 1.06 -0.52 -22.61
N GLU A 201 1.71 -0.95 -23.69
CA GLU A 201 1.16 -0.95 -25.04
C GLU A 201 -0.12 -1.77 -25.15
N ASP A 202 -0.11 -3.00 -24.62
CA ASP A 202 -1.25 -3.91 -24.70
C ASP A 202 -2.48 -3.39 -23.94
N CYS A 203 -2.26 -2.78 -22.77
CA CYS A 203 -3.35 -2.25 -21.96
C CYS A 203 -3.85 -0.89 -22.47
N GLY A 204 -2.96 -0.05 -22.99
CA GLY A 204 -3.29 1.31 -23.43
C GLY A 204 -3.91 1.39 -24.82
N LYS A 205 -3.65 0.39 -25.70
CA LYS A 205 -4.27 0.30 -27.04
C LYS A 205 -5.67 -0.32 -27.04
N GLY A 206 -6.13 -0.87 -25.91
CA GLY A 206 -7.44 -1.47 -25.79
C GLY A 206 -8.57 -0.45 -25.97
N THR A 207 -9.63 -0.82 -26.69
CA THR A 207 -10.84 0.01 -26.92
C THR A 207 -11.61 0.37 -25.64
N HIS A 208 -11.21 -0.16 -24.50
CA HIS A 208 -11.85 0.03 -23.19
C HIS A 208 -11.33 1.24 -22.41
N MET A 209 -10.17 1.81 -22.75
CA MET A 209 -9.61 2.95 -22.02
C MET A 209 -10.08 4.30 -22.58
N ARG A 210 -11.35 4.64 -22.31
CA ARG A 210 -11.94 5.95 -22.70
C ARG A 210 -11.63 7.09 -21.73
N ARG A 211 -11.13 6.78 -20.53
CA ARG A 211 -10.74 7.76 -19.50
C ARG A 211 -9.42 7.37 -18.86
N CYS A 212 -8.60 8.34 -18.51
CA CYS A 212 -7.33 8.12 -17.83
C CYS A 212 -7.59 7.62 -16.39
N GLU A 213 -6.93 6.54 -15.96
CA GLU A 213 -7.15 6.00 -14.61
C GLU A 213 -6.56 6.86 -13.48
N LEU A 214 -5.63 7.76 -13.79
CA LEU A 214 -5.09 8.71 -12.81
C LEU A 214 -5.96 9.95 -12.65
N CYS A 215 -6.30 10.63 -13.75
CA CYS A 215 -6.93 11.96 -13.71
C CYS A 215 -8.38 11.98 -14.22
N LYS A 216 -8.89 10.86 -14.73
CA LYS A 216 -10.25 10.67 -15.25
C LYS A 216 -10.62 11.50 -16.48
N THR A 217 -9.69 12.31 -17.00
CA THR A 217 -9.82 12.99 -18.29
C THR A 217 -10.15 11.99 -19.40
N VAL A 218 -11.10 12.35 -20.27
CA VAL A 218 -11.47 11.57 -21.44
C VAL A 218 -10.26 11.47 -22.38
N VAL A 219 -9.88 10.24 -22.70
CA VAL A 219 -8.77 9.94 -23.59
C VAL A 219 -9.24 10.13 -25.02
N LYS A 220 -8.72 11.17 -25.67
CA LYS A 220 -8.97 11.48 -27.09
C LYS A 220 -7.96 10.82 -28.02
N GLY A 221 -6.81 10.42 -27.48
CA GLY A 221 -5.75 9.73 -28.21
C GLY A 221 -4.76 9.08 -27.26
N ALA A 222 -4.02 8.10 -27.76
CA ALA A 222 -3.00 7.38 -27.01
C ALA A 222 -1.73 7.27 -27.87
N CYS A 223 -0.59 7.68 -27.33
CA CYS A 223 0.68 7.70 -28.05
C CYS A 223 1.70 6.80 -27.37
N LYS A 224 2.39 5.98 -28.16
CA LYS A 224 3.53 5.20 -27.67
C LYS A 224 4.75 6.10 -27.50
N VAL A 225 5.39 6.01 -26.35
CA VAL A 225 6.66 6.69 -26.06
C VAL A 225 7.80 5.68 -26.02
N TYR A 226 8.95 6.09 -26.54
CA TYR A 226 10.19 5.32 -26.50
C TYR A 226 11.13 6.02 -25.51
N LYS A 227 11.55 5.31 -24.47
CA LYS A 227 12.57 5.79 -23.53
C LYS A 227 13.92 5.74 -24.24
N CYS A 228 14.67 6.84 -24.23
CA CYS A 228 16.02 6.95 -24.81
C CYS A 228 17.09 6.43 -23.85
#